data_AF-A0A0L8HM74-F1
#
_entry.id   AF-A0A0L8HM74-F1
#
_cell.length_a   1.000
_cell.length_b   1.000
_cell.length_c   1.000
_cell.angle_alpha   90.00
_cell.angle_beta   90.00
_cell.angle_gamma   90.00
#
_symmetry.space_group_name_H-M   'P 1'
#
loop_
_entity.id
_entity.type
_entity.pdbx_description
1 polymer ?
#
loop_
_entity_poly.entity_id
_entity_poly.type
_entity_poly.pdbx_seq_one_letter_code
_entity_poly.pdbx_strand_id
1 'polypeptide(L)'
;FTDAETLIMGDVTYGACCIDDFTAKALGADFMIHYGHSCLVPITVTEDIHMLYVFVDIKIDNTHFVETIKYNLPANSCIALVSTIQFVAALQGVAKELRNTFNVVIPQVKPLSPGEILGCTSPKLGDDVDTL
;
A
#
# COMPACT_ATOMS: atom_id res chain seq x y z
N PHE A 1 9.92 -23.60 14.04
CA PHE A 1 10.06 -22.92 15.33
C PHE A 1 11.48 -22.41 15.45
N THR A 2 11.67 -21.27 16.10
CA THR A 2 12.98 -20.66 16.36
C THR A 2 13.21 -20.61 17.87
N ASP A 3 14.45 -20.44 18.30
CA ASP A 3 14.81 -20.21 19.71
C ASP A 3 14.73 -18.72 20.09
N ALA A 4 14.04 -17.89 19.27
CA ALA A 4 13.94 -16.45 19.50
C ALA A 4 12.91 -16.12 20.58
N GLU A 5 13.26 -15.19 21.47
CA GLU A 5 12.30 -14.54 22.35
C GLU A 5 11.48 -13.51 21.55
N THR A 6 10.18 -13.43 21.80
CA THR A 6 9.27 -12.55 21.04
C THR A 6 8.60 -11.56 21.98
N LEU A 7 8.69 -10.28 21.63
CA LEU A 7 7.96 -9.18 22.25
C LEU A 7 6.94 -8.63 21.25
N ILE A 8 5.71 -8.38 21.71
CA ILE A 8 4.69 -7.66 20.95
C ILE A 8 4.66 -6.21 21.43
N MET A 9 4.95 -5.26 20.55
CA MET A 9 4.83 -3.84 20.87
C MET A 9 3.36 -3.45 20.90
N GLY A 10 2.88 -3.01 22.08
CA GLY A 10 1.47 -2.72 22.32
C GLY A 10 1.03 -1.30 21.95
N ASP A 11 1.99 -0.43 21.62
CA ASP A 11 1.71 0.94 21.20
C ASP A 11 1.06 0.99 19.81
N VAL A 12 0.29 2.05 19.57
CA VAL A 12 -0.47 2.17 18.32
C VAL A 12 0.45 2.61 17.19
N THR A 13 0.61 1.73 16.21
CA THR A 13 1.31 2.01 14.95
C THR A 13 0.31 2.37 13.85
N TYR A 14 0.30 3.63 13.43
CA TYR A 14 -0.60 4.12 12.37
C TYR A 14 -0.06 3.92 10.94
N GLY A 15 1.21 3.55 10.78
CA GLY A 15 1.85 3.42 9.47
C GLY A 15 3.34 3.11 9.54
N ALA A 16 3.95 2.83 8.38
CA ALA A 16 5.40 2.65 8.26
C ALA A 16 6.21 3.94 8.45
N CYS A 17 5.58 5.11 8.62
CA CYS A 17 6.26 6.34 9.02
C CYS A 17 6.65 6.35 10.51
N CYS A 18 6.10 5.44 11.32
CA CYS A 18 6.30 5.35 12.76
C CYS A 18 6.53 3.88 13.16
N ILE A 19 7.66 3.30 12.74
CA ILE A 19 8.02 1.90 12.98
C ILE A 19 8.47 1.60 14.42
N ASP A 20 8.74 2.60 15.25
CA ASP A 20 9.10 2.42 16.67
C ASP A 20 10.36 1.56 16.91
N ASP A 21 11.35 1.71 16.03
CA ASP A 21 12.66 1.07 16.07
C ASP A 21 13.49 1.47 17.31
N PHE A 22 13.35 2.71 17.78
CA PHE A 22 14.01 3.18 19.01
C PHE A 22 13.56 2.40 20.25
N THR A 23 12.26 2.13 20.38
CA THR A 23 11.71 1.37 21.52
C THR A 23 12.16 -0.08 21.44
N ALA A 24 12.10 -0.68 20.25
CA ALA A 24 12.59 -2.04 20.04
C ALA A 24 14.08 -2.19 20.43
N LYS A 25 14.93 -1.22 20.05
CA LYS A 25 16.34 -1.17 20.44
C LYS A 25 16.51 -0.99 21.95
N ALA A 26 15.75 -0.09 22.57
CA ALA A 26 15.81 0.14 24.02
C ALA A 26 15.41 -1.10 24.84
N LEU A 27 14.56 -1.97 24.27
CA LEU A 27 14.16 -3.25 24.85
C LEU A 27 15.16 -4.39 24.55
N GLY A 28 16.25 -4.10 23.84
CA GLY A 28 17.30 -5.07 23.54
C GLY A 28 16.95 -6.02 22.39
N ALA A 29 16.00 -5.68 21.52
CA ALA A 29 15.65 -6.51 20.38
C ALA A 29 16.71 -6.39 19.26
N ASP A 30 17.14 -7.53 18.72
CA ASP A 30 18.06 -7.59 17.57
C ASP A 30 17.33 -7.45 16.21
N PHE A 31 16.02 -7.74 16.21
CA PHE A 31 15.22 -7.86 15.00
C PHE A 31 13.77 -7.40 15.22
N MET A 32 13.22 -6.69 14.24
CA MET A 32 11.85 -6.18 14.25
C MET A 32 11.07 -6.64 13.01
N ILE A 33 9.80 -7.02 13.22
CA ILE A 33 8.86 -7.34 12.15
C ILE A 33 7.76 -6.29 12.10
N HIS A 34 7.63 -5.58 10.98
CA HIS A 34 6.58 -4.57 10.77
C HIS A 34 5.55 -5.08 9.76
N TYR A 35 4.32 -5.29 10.22
CA TYR A 35 3.24 -5.83 9.37
C TYR A 35 2.41 -4.73 8.68
N GLY A 36 1.87 -5.07 7.51
CA GLY A 36 0.72 -4.39 6.91
C GLY A 36 1.02 -3.15 6.06
N HIS A 37 2.24 -2.61 6.12
CA HIS A 37 2.61 -1.37 5.44
C HIS A 37 3.76 -1.56 4.47
N SER A 38 3.83 -0.71 3.44
CA SER A 38 4.99 -0.59 2.57
C SER A 38 6.21 -0.08 3.33
N CYS A 39 7.41 -0.47 2.89
CA CYS A 39 8.69 -0.09 3.51
C CYS A 39 9.02 1.38 3.28
N LEU A 40 8.25 2.29 3.90
CA LEU A 40 8.45 3.73 3.72
C LEU A 40 9.76 4.20 4.35
N VAL A 41 10.10 3.67 5.52
CA VAL A 41 11.42 3.88 6.14
C VAL A 41 12.38 2.82 5.57
N PRO A 42 13.49 3.22 4.94
CA PRO A 42 14.46 2.26 4.44
C PRO A 42 15.07 1.43 5.57
N ILE A 43 15.12 0.10 5.42
CA ILE A 43 15.75 -0.80 6.41
C ILE A 43 17.24 -0.53 6.63
N THR A 44 17.88 0.28 5.77
CA THR A 44 19.28 0.68 5.89
C THR A 44 19.51 1.83 6.86
N VAL A 45 18.45 2.50 7.33
CA VAL A 45 18.55 3.64 8.26
C VAL A 45 18.20 3.27 9.71
N THR A 46 17.80 2.03 9.97
CA THR A 46 17.55 1.53 11.32
C THR A 46 18.88 1.08 11.94
N GLU A 47 19.45 1.89 12.82
CA GLU A 47 20.77 1.65 13.42
C GLU A 47 20.70 0.54 14.49
N ASP A 48 21.46 -0.54 14.27
CA ASP A 48 21.62 -1.68 15.18
C ASP A 48 20.34 -2.51 15.45
N ILE A 49 19.32 -2.40 14.58
CA ILE A 49 18.18 -3.31 14.56
C ILE A 49 17.84 -3.73 13.13
N HIS A 50 17.76 -5.04 12.91
CA HIS A 50 17.37 -5.59 11.62
C HIS A 50 15.85 -5.55 11.46
N MET A 51 15.36 -5.20 10.27
CA MET A 51 13.92 -5.05 10.04
C MET A 51 13.41 -5.90 8.88
N LEU A 52 12.25 -6.54 9.11
CA LEU A 52 11.47 -7.23 8.09
C LEU A 52 10.08 -6.62 7.98
N TYR A 53 9.77 -6.09 6.79
CA TYR A 53 8.41 -5.69 6.47
C TYR A 53 7.62 -6.89 5.92
N VAL A 54 6.48 -7.17 6.53
CA VAL A 54 5.54 -8.21 6.07
C VAL A 54 4.35 -7.52 5.41
N PHE A 55 4.36 -7.54 4.07
CA PHE A 55 3.26 -7.05 3.27
C PHE A 55 2.02 -7.91 3.45
N VAL A 56 0.87 -7.26 3.63
CA VAL A 56 -0.44 -7.91 3.70
C VAL A 56 -1.18 -7.59 2.41
N ASP A 57 -1.63 -8.62 1.71
CA ASP A 57 -2.44 -8.51 0.50
C ASP A 57 -3.88 -8.91 0.82
N ILE A 58 -4.78 -7.93 0.83
CA ILE A 58 -6.20 -8.13 1.12
C ILE A 58 -6.92 -8.46 -0.18
N LYS A 59 -7.60 -9.61 -0.19
CA LYS A 59 -8.38 -10.07 -1.33
C LYS A 59 -9.74 -9.37 -1.37
N ILE A 60 -10.14 -8.95 -2.56
CA ILE A 60 -11.47 -8.45 -2.88
C ILE A 60 -12.01 -9.22 -4.09
N ASP A 61 -13.33 -9.18 -4.26
CA ASP A 61 -13.97 -9.71 -5.46
C ASP A 61 -13.72 -8.75 -6.64
N ASN A 62 -12.70 -9.09 -7.45
CA ASN A 62 -12.32 -8.31 -8.62
C ASN A 62 -13.42 -8.26 -9.67
N THR A 63 -14.18 -9.35 -9.85
CA THR A 63 -15.27 -9.41 -10.84
C THR A 63 -16.38 -8.44 -10.45
N HIS A 64 -16.81 -8.51 -9.18
CA HIS A 64 -17.82 -7.61 -8.67
C HIS A 64 -17.38 -6.13 -8.74
N PHE A 65 -16.11 -5.84 -8.42
CA PHE A 65 -15.55 -4.49 -8.55
C PHE A 65 -15.64 -3.97 -9.99
N VAL A 66 -15.16 -4.76 -10.96
CA VAL A 66 -15.16 -4.35 -12.37
C VAL A 66 -16.58 -4.14 -12.91
N GLU A 67 -17.51 -5.04 -12.58
CA GLU A 67 -18.91 -4.90 -12.96
C GLU A 67 -19.54 -3.65 -12.37
N THR A 68 -19.24 -3.35 -11.10
CA THR A 68 -19.72 -2.15 -10.42
C THR A 68 -19.20 -0.88 -11.09
N ILE A 69 -17.93 -0.82 -11.47
CA ILE A 69 -17.37 0.34 -12.19
C ILE A 69 -18.03 0.50 -13.55
N LYS A 70 -18.18 -0.59 -14.33
CA LYS A 70 -18.84 -0.58 -15.64
C LYS A 70 -20.31 -0.15 -15.57
N TYR A 71 -20.99 -0.48 -14.48
CA TYR A 71 -22.38 -0.09 -14.27
C TYR A 71 -22.54 1.40 -13.94
N ASN A 72 -21.61 1.97 -13.16
CA ASN A 72 -21.77 3.33 -12.61
C ASN A 72 -21.10 4.42 -13.48
N LEU A 73 -20.11 4.08 -14.30
CA LEU A 73 -19.35 5.08 -15.07
C LEU A 73 -19.63 4.97 -16.58
N PRO A 74 -19.73 6.10 -17.29
CA PRO A 74 -19.85 6.10 -18.75
C PRO A 74 -18.65 5.44 -19.43
N ALA A 75 -18.89 4.67 -20.48
CA ALA A 75 -17.81 4.11 -21.29
C ALA A 75 -16.92 5.22 -21.88
N ASN A 76 -15.62 4.93 -22.03
CA ASN A 76 -14.56 5.83 -22.48
C ASN A 76 -14.21 6.98 -21.52
N SER A 77 -14.83 7.08 -20.33
CA SER A 77 -14.37 7.99 -19.29
C SER A 77 -12.90 7.73 -18.92
N CYS A 78 -12.19 8.80 -18.58
CA CYS A 78 -10.86 8.74 -18.00
C CYS A 78 -10.96 8.54 -16.49
N ILE A 79 -10.48 7.40 -16.01
CA ILE A 79 -10.57 7.01 -14.59
C ILE A 79 -9.18 6.84 -14.00
N ALA A 80 -8.93 7.47 -12.86
CA ALA A 80 -7.71 7.24 -12.08
C ALA A 80 -7.96 6.15 -11.04
N LEU A 81 -7.19 5.07 -11.07
CA LEU A 81 -7.28 4.03 -10.06
C LEU A 81 -6.18 4.20 -9.02
N VAL A 82 -6.59 4.35 -7.76
CA VAL A 82 -5.72 4.43 -6.58
C VAL A 82 -6.21 3.51 -5.46
N SER A 83 -5.30 3.11 -4.57
CA SER A 83 -5.55 2.21 -3.44
C SER A 83 -4.49 2.42 -2.36
N THR A 84 -4.65 1.78 -1.20
CA THR A 84 -3.55 1.58 -0.26
C THR A 84 -2.75 0.33 -0.63
N ILE A 85 -1.55 0.18 -0.04
CA ILE A 85 -0.65 -0.95 -0.34
C ILE A 85 -1.33 -2.33 -0.25
N GLN A 86 -2.28 -2.50 0.67
CA GLN A 86 -2.95 -3.77 0.90
C GLN A 86 -3.80 -4.26 -0.28
N PHE A 87 -4.18 -3.37 -1.20
CA PHE A 87 -5.02 -3.70 -2.36
C PHE A 87 -4.31 -3.49 -3.69
N VAL A 88 -3.02 -3.13 -3.70
CA VAL A 88 -2.31 -2.76 -4.93
C VAL A 88 -2.30 -3.91 -5.96
N ALA A 89 -2.21 -5.16 -5.50
CA ALA A 89 -2.26 -6.33 -6.39
C ALA A 89 -3.62 -6.47 -7.08
N ALA A 90 -4.72 -6.29 -6.33
CA ALA A 90 -6.07 -6.30 -6.88
C ALA A 90 -6.27 -5.14 -7.87
N LEU A 91 -5.81 -3.93 -7.52
CA LEU A 91 -5.86 -2.75 -8.37
C LEU A 91 -5.16 -2.98 -9.73
N GLN A 92 -3.96 -3.56 -9.72
CA GLN A 92 -3.25 -3.88 -10.95
C GLN A 92 -4.00 -4.94 -11.79
N GLY A 93 -4.62 -5.91 -11.13
CA GLY A 93 -5.46 -6.93 -11.76
C GLY A 93 -6.67 -6.34 -12.49
N VAL A 94 -7.49 -5.55 -11.77
CA VAL A 94 -8.72 -4.96 -12.33
C VAL A 94 -8.45 -3.88 -13.36
N ALA A 95 -7.35 -3.13 -13.23
CA ALA A 95 -6.96 -2.11 -14.20
C ALA A 95 -6.74 -2.70 -15.60
N LYS A 96 -6.22 -3.94 -15.70
CA LYS A 96 -6.07 -4.63 -16.99
C LYS A 96 -7.41 -4.87 -17.66
N GLU A 97 -8.44 -5.23 -16.91
CA GLU A 97 -9.77 -5.49 -17.46
C GLU A 97 -10.52 -4.20 -17.81
N LEU A 98 -10.43 -3.18 -16.95
CA LEU A 98 -11.10 -1.90 -17.12
C LEU A 98 -10.59 -1.11 -18.34
N ARG A 99 -9.33 -1.32 -18.75
CA ARG A 99 -8.77 -0.71 -19.98
C ARG A 99 -9.51 -1.09 -21.26
N ASN A 100 -10.34 -2.14 -21.25
CA ASN A 100 -11.18 -2.49 -22.40
C ASN A 100 -12.37 -1.53 -22.59
N THR A 101 -12.70 -0.73 -21.58
CA THR A 101 -13.91 0.12 -21.56
C THR A 101 -13.60 1.56 -21.18
N PHE A 102 -12.50 1.80 -20.45
CA PHE A 102 -12.14 3.10 -19.89
C PHE A 102 -10.70 3.48 -20.23
N ASN A 103 -10.43 4.79 -20.22
CA ASN A 103 -9.07 5.32 -20.26
C ASN A 103 -8.50 5.29 -18.83
N VAL A 104 -7.82 4.20 -18.48
CA VAL A 104 -7.35 3.97 -17.09
C VAL A 104 -5.98 4.61 -16.85
N VAL A 105 -5.91 5.53 -15.89
CA VAL A 105 -4.70 6.13 -15.36
C VAL A 105 -4.35 5.49 -14.01
N ILE A 106 -3.08 5.12 -13.82
CA ILE A 106 -2.56 4.66 -12.52
C ILE A 106 -1.42 5.61 -12.14
N PRO A 107 -1.68 6.61 -11.27
CA PRO A 107 -0.65 7.57 -10.89
C PRO A 107 0.38 6.95 -9.93
N GLN A 108 1.56 7.55 -9.84
CA GLN A 108 2.60 7.12 -8.90
C GLN A 108 3.32 8.32 -8.31
N VAL A 109 3.45 8.34 -6.97
CA VAL A 109 4.36 9.25 -6.26
C VAL A 109 5.45 8.40 -5.61
N LYS A 110 6.69 8.52 -6.09
CA LYS A 110 7.81 7.78 -5.50
C LYS A 110 8.03 8.22 -4.04
N PRO A 111 8.37 7.29 -3.13
CA PRO A 111 8.78 5.90 -3.38
C PRO A 111 7.64 4.88 -3.47
N LEU A 112 6.37 5.31 -3.41
CA LEU A 112 5.21 4.41 -3.40
C LEU A 112 5.06 3.63 -4.71
N SER A 113 4.36 2.50 -4.62
CA SER A 113 4.02 1.66 -5.77
C SER A 113 3.03 2.38 -6.71
N PRO A 114 2.97 2.06 -8.01
CA PRO A 114 1.95 2.60 -8.89
C PRO A 114 0.54 2.31 -8.38
N GLY A 115 -0.28 3.36 -8.22
CA GLY A 115 -1.64 3.27 -7.68
C GLY A 115 -1.70 3.19 -6.16
N GLU A 116 -0.58 3.28 -5.45
CA GLU A 116 -0.54 3.38 -3.99
C GLU A 116 -0.62 4.86 -3.56
N ILE A 117 -1.48 5.15 -2.58
CA ILE A 117 -1.60 6.45 -1.93
C ILE A 117 -1.53 6.32 -0.41
N LEU A 118 -1.09 7.40 0.24
CA LEU A 118 -1.10 7.56 1.69
C LEU A 118 -1.87 8.83 2.06
N GLY A 119 -2.37 8.92 3.30
CA GLY A 119 -3.00 10.15 3.79
C GLY A 119 -2.10 11.39 3.72
N CYS A 120 -0.78 11.19 3.81
CA CYS A 120 0.24 12.24 3.71
C CYS A 120 0.88 12.36 2.32
N THR A 121 0.51 11.51 1.35
CA THR A 121 1.13 11.48 0.02
C THR A 121 0.10 11.05 -1.03
N SER A 122 -0.41 12.04 -1.75
CA SER A 122 -1.38 11.85 -2.83
C SER A 122 -0.84 12.36 -4.16
N PRO A 123 -1.10 11.67 -5.28
CA PRO A 123 -0.72 12.15 -6.60
C PRO A 123 -1.51 13.38 -7.00
N LYS A 124 -0.89 14.25 -7.80
CA LYS A 124 -1.62 15.25 -8.58
C LYS A 124 -2.13 14.58 -9.85
N LEU A 125 -3.41 14.76 -10.13
CA LEU A 125 -4.05 14.26 -11.35
C LEU A 125 -4.08 15.35 -12.41
N GLY A 126 -4.10 14.95 -13.68
CA GLY A 126 -4.30 15.87 -14.80
C GLY A 126 -5.76 16.31 -14.91
N ASP A 127 -5.98 17.42 -15.61
CA ASP A 127 -7.32 17.96 -15.88
C ASP A 127 -8.18 17.02 -16.76
N ASP A 128 -7.55 16.03 -17.37
CA ASP A 128 -8.15 15.02 -18.25
C ASP A 128 -8.74 13.81 -17.50
N VAL A 129 -8.67 13.78 -16.16
CA VAL A 129 -9.25 12.70 -15.35
C VAL A 129 -10.67 13.06 -14.94
N ASP A 130 -11.64 12.29 -15.44
CA ASP A 130 -13.07 12.54 -15.21
C ASP A 130 -13.53 12.01 -13.83
N THR A 131 -12.86 11.00 -13.27
CA THR A 131 -13.28 10.32 -12.04
C THR A 131 -12.09 9.70 -11.29
N LEU A 132 -12.18 9.70 -9.95
CA LEU A 132 -11.28 9.04 -9.00
C LEU A 132 -11.94 7.79 -8.41
#